data_AF-A0A948SAR5-F1
#
_entry.id   AF-A0A948SAR5-F1
#
_cell.length_a   1.000
_cell.length_b   1.000
_cell.length_c   1.000
_cell.angle_alpha   90.00
_cell.angle_beta   90.00
_cell.angle_gamma   90.00
#
_symmetry.space_group_name_H-M   'P 1'
#
loop_
_entity.id
_entity.type
_entity.pdbx_description
1 polymer ?
#
loop_
_entity_poly.entity_id
_entity_poly.type
_entity_poly.pdbx_seq_one_letter_code
_entity_poly.pdbx_strand_id
1 'polypeptide(L)'
;MKDSDFYQQVLGLQSPWKVEQVELDMAAQRVVVHVGVEPGTRWGDPVTQGPAHVHQWRQRTWRHLDTCQFETVISARVPSVKYADGRVEEVAVPWAERYQRVTRLMAQAVVVWLQACGSVSQVAKVMRLHWHTVNAIMKAAVERGLARRRREPIAYLGLDEKSFRRGHVYATMLNDLDGGRVWDLVEGRKEEHARELL
;
A
#
# COMPACT_ATOMS: atom_id res chain seq x y z
N MET A 1 -12.31 -20.84 21.81
CA MET A 1 -11.33 -20.52 20.74
C MET A 1 -10.45 -19.42 21.29
N LYS A 2 -9.13 -19.59 21.29
CA LYS A 2 -8.22 -18.54 21.77
C LYS A 2 -8.20 -17.43 20.73
N ASP A 3 -8.18 -16.17 21.15
CA ASP A 3 -8.14 -15.01 20.25
C ASP A 3 -6.98 -15.09 19.26
N SER A 4 -5.84 -15.68 19.69
CA SER A 4 -4.69 -15.98 18.84
C SER A 4 -5.02 -16.86 17.64
N ASP A 5 -5.82 -17.91 17.84
CA ASP A 5 -6.17 -18.87 16.78
C ASP A 5 -7.11 -18.21 15.77
N PHE A 6 -8.05 -17.39 16.27
CA PHE A 6 -8.93 -16.59 15.42
C PHE A 6 -8.12 -15.64 14.53
N TYR A 7 -7.24 -14.82 15.12
CA TYR A 7 -6.42 -13.87 14.37
C TYR A 7 -5.40 -14.55 13.45
N GLN A 8 -4.86 -15.71 13.81
CA GLN A 8 -4.02 -16.52 12.92
C GLN A 8 -4.77 -16.86 11.64
N GLN A 9 -6.01 -17.32 11.76
CA GLN A 9 -6.85 -17.74 10.64
C GLN A 9 -7.30 -16.54 9.79
N VAL A 10 -7.87 -15.50 10.39
CA VAL A 10 -8.44 -14.38 9.62
C VAL A 10 -7.38 -13.49 8.96
N LEU A 11 -6.17 -13.40 9.54
CA LEU A 11 -5.03 -12.75 8.89
C LEU A 11 -4.36 -13.63 7.84
N GLY A 12 -4.76 -14.91 7.74
CA GLY A 12 -4.19 -15.87 6.79
C GLY A 12 -2.70 -16.12 7.00
N LEU A 13 -2.23 -16.05 8.25
CA LEU A 13 -0.81 -16.23 8.57
C LEU A 13 -0.44 -17.71 8.44
N GLN A 14 0.72 -17.97 7.85
CA GLN A 14 1.30 -19.29 7.66
C GLN A 14 2.73 -19.31 8.21
N SER A 15 3.24 -20.51 8.50
CA SER A 15 4.64 -20.69 8.87
C SER A 15 5.56 -19.98 7.86
N PRO A 16 6.58 -19.24 8.34
CA PRO A 16 7.07 -19.22 9.72
C PRO A 16 6.39 -18.18 10.62
N TRP A 17 5.36 -17.46 10.16
CA TRP A 17 4.72 -16.39 10.93
C TRP A 17 3.52 -16.88 11.73
N LYS A 18 3.47 -16.52 13.01
CA LYS A 18 2.39 -16.91 13.92
C LYS A 18 1.95 -15.79 14.84
N VAL A 19 0.67 -15.77 15.21
CA VAL A 19 0.16 -14.91 16.28
C VAL A 19 0.65 -15.46 17.61
N GLU A 20 1.37 -14.62 18.36
CA GLU A 20 1.89 -14.95 19.69
C GLU A 20 0.94 -14.48 20.78
N GLN A 21 0.34 -13.30 20.61
CA GLN A 21 -0.52 -12.66 21.59
C GLN A 21 -1.48 -11.70 20.89
N VAL A 22 -2.66 -11.51 21.48
CA VAL A 22 -3.61 -10.48 21.08
C VAL A 22 -3.94 -9.64 22.32
N GLU A 23 -3.79 -8.32 22.20
CA GLU A 23 -4.12 -7.36 23.25
C GLU A 23 -5.34 -6.55 22.81
N LEU A 24 -6.40 -6.59 23.61
CA LEU A 24 -7.63 -5.81 23.40
C LEU A 24 -7.70 -4.69 24.43
N ASP A 25 -7.63 -3.45 23.95
CA ASP A 25 -7.83 -2.24 24.75
C ASP A 25 -9.22 -1.65 24.46
N MET A 26 -10.13 -1.82 25.43
CA MET A 26 -11.50 -1.33 25.34
C MET A 26 -11.59 0.19 25.42
N ALA A 27 -10.71 0.85 26.17
CA ALA A 27 -10.73 2.29 26.36
C ALA A 27 -10.16 3.01 25.13
N ALA A 28 -9.04 2.51 24.59
CA ALA A 28 -8.44 3.05 23.37
C ALA A 28 -9.14 2.58 22.08
N GLN A 29 -10.12 1.66 22.19
CA GLN A 29 -10.74 0.97 21.06
C GLN A 29 -9.70 0.43 20.07
N ARG A 30 -8.74 -0.34 20.59
CA ARG A 30 -7.62 -0.88 19.80
C ARG A 30 -7.41 -2.37 20.06
N VAL A 31 -7.11 -3.10 18.99
CA VAL A 31 -6.59 -4.47 19.05
C VAL A 31 -5.16 -4.48 18.51
N VAL A 32 -4.21 -4.99 19.31
CA VAL A 32 -2.84 -5.23 18.87
C VAL A 32 -2.62 -6.72 18.72
N VAL A 33 -2.36 -7.15 17.49
CA VAL A 33 -2.03 -8.54 17.17
C VAL A 33 -0.51 -8.66 17.10
N HIS A 34 0.08 -9.33 18.08
CA HIS A 34 1.51 -9.60 18.13
C HIS A 34 1.83 -10.82 17.30
N VAL A 35 2.63 -10.63 16.26
CA VAL A 35 3.05 -11.67 15.33
C VAL A 35 4.54 -11.91 15.49
N GLY A 36 4.89 -13.17 15.75
CA GLY A 36 6.26 -13.64 15.82
C GLY A 36 6.61 -14.54 14.66
N VAL A 37 7.89 -14.90 14.60
CA VAL A 37 8.41 -15.88 13.66
C VAL A 37 8.86 -17.12 14.42
N GLU A 38 8.64 -18.30 13.85
CA GLU A 38 9.00 -19.57 14.45
C GLU A 38 10.50 -19.64 14.76
N PRO A 39 10.89 -20.07 15.98
CA PRO A 39 12.29 -20.25 16.34
C PRO A 39 13.00 -21.19 15.36
N GLY A 40 14.24 -20.85 15.00
CA GLY A 40 15.03 -21.66 14.07
C GLY A 40 14.73 -21.43 12.60
N THR A 41 13.79 -20.53 12.26
CA THR A 41 13.59 -20.08 10.87
C THR A 41 14.89 -19.56 10.28
N ARG A 42 15.24 -20.05 9.09
CA ARG A 42 16.42 -19.64 8.33
C ARG A 42 15.99 -18.92 7.06
N TRP A 43 16.74 -17.91 6.68
CA TRP A 43 16.55 -17.19 5.43
C TRP A 43 17.65 -17.55 4.44
N GLY A 44 17.31 -17.63 3.17
CA GLY A 44 18.28 -17.88 2.10
C GLY A 44 19.02 -16.61 1.69
N ASP A 45 20.30 -16.76 1.38
CA ASP A 45 21.07 -15.74 0.70
C ASP A 45 20.91 -15.92 -0.82
N PRO A 46 20.40 -14.91 -1.55
CA PRO A 46 20.18 -15.02 -3.00
C PRO A 46 21.49 -15.11 -3.79
N VAL A 47 22.63 -14.71 -3.21
CA VAL A 47 23.95 -14.74 -3.85
C VAL A 47 24.59 -16.11 -3.72
N THR A 48 24.56 -16.69 -2.52
CA THR A 48 25.28 -17.95 -2.22
C THR A 48 24.37 -19.18 -2.22
N GLN A 49 23.04 -18.99 -2.25
CA GLN A 49 22.03 -20.03 -2.05
C GLN A 49 22.12 -20.76 -0.68
N GLY A 50 22.97 -20.26 0.22
CA GLY A 50 23.14 -20.77 1.59
C GLY A 50 22.29 -20.02 2.62
N PRO A 51 22.46 -20.30 3.92
CA PRO A 51 21.77 -19.57 4.97
C PRO A 51 22.33 -18.15 5.12
N ALA A 52 21.46 -17.15 5.07
CA ALA A 52 21.78 -15.76 5.36
C ALA A 52 21.94 -15.52 6.87
N HIS A 53 22.84 -14.60 7.23
CA HIS A 53 23.08 -14.25 8.62
C HIS A 53 22.06 -13.22 9.11
N VAL A 54 21.35 -13.51 10.21
CA VAL A 54 20.46 -12.52 10.84
C VAL A 54 21.30 -11.41 11.48
N HIS A 55 21.19 -10.21 10.95
CA HIS A 55 21.97 -9.06 11.40
C HIS A 55 21.39 -8.40 12.65
N GLN A 56 20.07 -8.14 12.65
CA GLN A 56 19.38 -7.47 13.75
C GLN A 56 17.89 -7.77 13.71
N TRP A 57 17.19 -7.49 14.81
CA TRP A 57 15.73 -7.56 14.89
C TRP A 57 15.17 -6.18 15.16
N ARG A 58 14.08 -5.80 14.47
CA ARG A 58 13.41 -4.51 14.66
C ARG A 58 11.94 -4.71 14.94
N GLN A 59 11.43 -4.08 16.00
CA GLN A 59 10.00 -3.99 16.24
C GLN A 59 9.39 -3.06 15.19
N ARG A 60 8.32 -3.53 14.55
CA ARG A 60 7.55 -2.74 13.58
C ARG A 60 6.07 -2.94 13.83
N THR A 61 5.30 -1.93 13.45
CA THR A 61 3.85 -1.95 13.53
C THR A 61 3.22 -1.56 12.20
N TRP A 62 2.08 -2.16 11.89
CA TRP A 62 1.29 -1.88 10.71
C TRP A 62 -0.16 -1.67 11.08
N ARG A 63 -0.75 -0.61 10.56
CA ARG A 63 -2.19 -0.38 10.65
C ARG A 63 -2.91 -1.34 9.70
N HIS A 64 -3.83 -2.14 10.23
CA HIS A 64 -4.63 -3.13 9.50
C HIS A 64 -6.11 -2.70 9.41
N LEU A 65 -6.97 -3.44 8.69
CA LEU A 65 -8.40 -3.21 8.70
C LEU A 65 -8.97 -3.33 10.12
N ASP A 66 -10.01 -2.57 10.43
CA ASP A 66 -10.61 -2.56 11.76
C ASP A 66 -11.30 -3.87 12.10
N THR A 67 -11.15 -4.29 13.36
CA THR A 67 -11.97 -5.34 13.93
C THR A 67 -13.19 -4.66 14.53
N CYS A 68 -14.31 -4.66 13.80
CA CYS A 68 -15.49 -3.87 14.16
C CYS A 68 -15.13 -2.38 14.33
N GLN A 69 -15.44 -1.76 15.48
CA GLN A 69 -15.06 -0.38 15.79
C GLN A 69 -13.58 -0.21 16.21
N PHE A 70 -12.88 -1.32 16.49
CA PHE A 70 -11.54 -1.29 17.06
C PHE A 70 -10.46 -1.15 16.00
N GLU A 71 -9.57 -0.19 16.23
CA GLU A 71 -8.35 -0.02 15.44
C GLU A 71 -7.49 -1.28 15.56
N THR A 72 -7.27 -1.99 14.47
CA THR A 72 -6.37 -3.16 14.49
C THR A 72 -4.97 -2.78 14.02
N VAL A 73 -3.97 -3.17 14.82
CA VAL A 73 -2.55 -3.00 14.55
C VAL A 73 -1.86 -4.36 14.60
N ILE A 74 -1.11 -4.69 13.56
CA ILE A 74 -0.19 -5.83 13.58
C ILE A 74 1.14 -5.34 14.13
N SER A 75 1.69 -6.01 15.14
CA SER A 75 2.97 -5.69 15.76
C SER A 75 3.89 -6.89 15.64
N ALA A 76 5.06 -6.74 15.04
CA ALA A 76 5.98 -7.86 14.84
C ALA A 76 7.44 -7.45 15.00
N ARG A 77 8.26 -8.39 15.49
CA ARG A 77 9.72 -8.28 15.43
C ARG A 77 10.19 -8.88 14.11
N VAL A 78 10.65 -8.03 13.20
CA VAL A 78 11.12 -8.46 11.88
C VAL A 78 12.66 -8.49 11.86
N PRO A 79 13.27 -9.60 11.41
CA PRO A 79 14.71 -9.67 11.26
C PRO A 79 15.16 -8.93 10.00
N SER A 80 16.33 -8.29 10.08
CA SER A 80 17.11 -7.94 8.91
C SER A 80 18.22 -8.97 8.73
N VAL A 81 18.41 -9.43 7.51
CA VAL A 81 19.45 -10.39 7.12
C VAL A 81 20.57 -9.68 6.38
N LYS A 82 21.81 -10.10 6.61
CA LYS A 82 23.00 -9.66 5.88
C LYS A 82 23.42 -10.75 4.91
N TYR A 83 23.51 -10.39 3.64
CA TYR A 83 23.95 -11.27 2.56
C TYR A 83 25.48 -11.21 2.39
N ALA A 84 26.04 -12.18 1.67
CA ALA A 84 27.47 -12.30 1.43
C ALA A 84 28.09 -11.09 0.69
N ASP A 85 27.30 -10.42 -0.15
CA ASP A 85 27.70 -9.19 -0.86
C ASP A 85 27.69 -7.93 0.03
N GLY A 86 27.38 -8.08 1.32
CA GLY A 86 27.35 -7.01 2.30
C GLY A 86 26.02 -6.25 2.40
N ARG A 87 25.05 -6.51 1.52
CA ARG A 87 23.71 -5.89 1.62
C ARG A 87 22.99 -6.38 2.87
N VAL A 88 22.29 -5.46 3.53
CA VAL A 88 21.42 -5.74 4.68
C VAL A 88 19.99 -5.41 4.30
N GLU A 89 19.11 -6.39 4.39
CA GLU A 89 17.71 -6.23 4.04
C GLU A 89 16.78 -6.77 5.11
N GLU A 90 15.68 -6.06 5.33
CA GLU A 90 14.61 -6.56 6.18
C GLU A 90 13.83 -7.65 5.45
N VAL A 91 13.55 -8.76 6.14
CA VAL A 91 12.78 -9.87 5.60
C VAL A 91 11.37 -9.41 5.21
N ALA A 92 10.91 -9.88 4.04
CA ALA A 92 9.56 -9.62 3.59
C ALA A 92 8.52 -10.26 4.53
N VAL A 93 7.51 -9.48 4.92
CA VAL A 93 6.36 -9.95 5.71
C VAL A 93 5.16 -10.26 4.81
N PRO A 94 4.34 -11.28 5.12
CA PRO A 94 3.25 -11.71 4.25
C PRO A 94 2.06 -10.72 4.23
N TRP A 95 1.95 -9.80 5.19
CA TRP A 95 0.82 -8.85 5.28
C TRP A 95 1.10 -7.45 4.71
N ALA A 96 2.35 -7.05 4.47
CA ALA A 96 2.68 -5.68 4.05
C ALA A 96 3.80 -5.64 3.00
N GLU A 97 3.76 -4.62 2.13
CA GLU A 97 4.86 -4.32 1.23
C GLU A 97 6.05 -3.72 2.00
N ARG A 98 7.24 -3.81 1.38
CA ARG A 98 8.48 -3.28 1.96
C ARG A 98 8.30 -1.79 2.29
N TYR A 99 8.80 -1.39 3.47
CA TYR A 99 8.75 -0.03 4.01
C TYR A 99 7.36 0.56 4.30
N GLN A 100 6.27 -0.17 4.03
CA GLN A 100 4.93 0.32 4.34
C GLN A 100 4.62 0.23 5.84
N ARG A 101 3.79 1.17 6.32
CA ARG A 101 3.25 1.20 7.70
C ARG A 101 1.78 0.74 7.77
N VAL A 102 1.22 0.31 6.65
CA VAL A 102 -0.11 -0.28 6.53
C VAL A 102 0.00 -1.66 5.91
N THR A 103 -0.98 -2.52 6.13
CA THR A 103 -1.03 -3.82 5.44
C THR A 103 -1.49 -3.66 3.99
N ARG A 104 -1.25 -4.69 3.16
CA ARG A 104 -1.75 -4.78 1.78
C ARG A 104 -3.27 -4.63 1.73
N LEU A 105 -4.00 -5.33 2.61
CA LEU A 105 -5.46 -5.26 2.71
C LEU A 105 -5.96 -3.85 3.10
N MET A 106 -5.27 -3.15 4.02
CA MET A 106 -5.59 -1.76 4.34
C MET A 106 -5.37 -0.85 3.13
N ALA A 107 -4.24 -1.01 2.43
CA ALA A 107 -3.97 -0.24 1.21
C ALA A 107 -5.01 -0.50 0.11
N GLN A 108 -5.47 -1.74 -0.06
CA GLN A 108 -6.53 -2.09 -1.01
C GLN A 108 -7.87 -1.43 -0.62
N ALA A 109 -8.28 -1.50 0.64
CA ALA A 109 -9.51 -0.85 1.10
C ALA A 109 -9.46 0.68 0.89
N VAL A 110 -8.31 1.30 1.13
CA VAL A 110 -8.10 2.73 0.83
C VAL A 110 -8.33 3.03 -0.65
N VAL A 111 -7.84 2.20 -1.57
CA VAL A 111 -8.07 2.39 -3.02
C VAL A 111 -9.56 2.29 -3.36
N VAL A 112 -10.27 1.30 -2.81
CA VAL A 112 -11.72 1.14 -3.01
C VAL A 112 -12.48 2.38 -2.53
N TRP A 113 -12.15 2.88 -1.34
CA TRP A 113 -12.76 4.10 -0.81
C TRP A 113 -12.42 5.36 -1.62
N LEU A 114 -11.20 5.46 -2.16
CA LEU A 114 -10.83 6.57 -3.05
C LEU A 114 -11.64 6.55 -4.34
N GLN A 115 -11.90 5.37 -4.91
CA GLN A 115 -12.76 5.22 -6.09
C GLN A 115 -14.22 5.59 -5.80
N ALA A 116 -14.72 5.31 -4.60
CA ALA A 116 -16.09 5.64 -4.22
C ALA A 116 -16.29 7.12 -3.85
N CYS A 117 -15.35 7.74 -3.13
CA CYS A 117 -15.51 9.08 -2.56
C CYS A 117 -14.85 10.21 -3.38
N GLY A 118 -13.82 9.91 -4.19
CA GLY A 118 -13.08 10.91 -4.95
C GLY A 118 -12.26 11.93 -4.12
N SER A 119 -12.16 11.77 -2.80
CA SER A 119 -11.47 12.72 -1.90
C SER A 119 -10.50 12.03 -0.94
N VAL A 120 -9.20 12.31 -1.09
CA VAL A 120 -8.13 11.81 -0.21
C VAL A 120 -8.39 12.18 1.26
N SER A 121 -8.85 13.41 1.52
CA SER A 121 -9.09 13.90 2.87
C SER A 121 -10.27 13.19 3.55
N GLN A 122 -11.36 12.94 2.82
CA GLN A 122 -12.49 12.19 3.37
C GLN A 122 -12.13 10.74 3.65
N VAL A 123 -11.39 10.09 2.74
CA VAL A 123 -10.91 8.72 2.96
C VAL A 123 -9.95 8.64 4.14
N ALA A 124 -9.02 9.59 4.30
CA ALA A 124 -8.14 9.67 5.46
C ALA A 124 -8.92 9.76 6.78
N LYS A 125 -9.99 10.57 6.81
CA LYS A 125 -10.87 10.71 7.97
C LYS A 125 -11.61 9.40 8.28
N VAL A 126 -12.27 8.80 7.29
CA VAL A 126 -13.07 7.57 7.47
C VAL A 126 -12.18 6.39 7.87
N MET A 127 -11.02 6.24 7.23
CA MET A 127 -10.10 5.13 7.50
C MET A 127 -9.20 5.36 8.72
N ARG A 128 -9.30 6.53 9.37
CA ARG A 128 -8.45 6.96 10.50
C ARG A 128 -6.95 6.87 10.16
N LEU A 129 -6.58 7.36 8.98
CA LEU A 129 -5.21 7.36 8.48
C LEU A 129 -4.69 8.79 8.29
N HIS A 130 -3.38 8.96 8.36
CA HIS A 130 -2.77 10.24 8.00
C HIS A 130 -2.98 10.52 6.50
N TRP A 131 -3.25 11.78 6.15
CA TRP A 131 -3.51 12.19 4.76
C TRP A 131 -2.38 11.76 3.81
N HIS A 132 -1.11 11.97 4.21
CA HIS A 132 0.04 11.55 3.40
C HIS A 132 0.10 10.04 3.17
N THR A 133 -0.36 9.21 4.12
CA THR A 133 -0.42 7.76 3.95
C THR A 133 -1.42 7.39 2.87
N VAL A 134 -2.63 7.97 2.90
CA VAL A 134 -3.66 7.75 1.87
C VAL A 134 -3.17 8.23 0.50
N ASN A 135 -2.58 9.42 0.44
CA ASN A 135 -2.03 9.97 -0.79
C ASN A 135 -0.89 9.10 -1.37
N ALA A 136 -0.02 8.54 -0.52
CA ALA A 136 1.03 7.62 -0.95
C ALA A 136 0.45 6.31 -1.51
N ILE A 137 -0.57 5.74 -0.85
CA ILE A 137 -1.29 4.56 -1.35
C ILE A 137 -1.92 4.84 -2.71
N MET A 138 -2.58 5.99 -2.86
CA MET A 138 -3.19 6.43 -4.12
C MET A 138 -2.15 6.50 -5.24
N LYS A 139 -1.03 7.22 -5.01
CA LYS A 139 0.06 7.34 -6.00
C LYS A 139 0.62 5.98 -6.41
N ALA A 140 0.93 5.12 -5.44
CA ALA A 140 1.43 3.79 -5.72
C ALA A 140 0.40 2.92 -6.48
N ALA A 141 -0.91 3.11 -6.22
CA ALA A 141 -1.96 2.42 -6.96
C ALA A 141 -2.07 2.89 -8.41
N VAL A 142 -2.00 4.21 -8.65
CA VAL A 142 -1.98 4.80 -9.99
C VAL A 142 -0.76 4.32 -10.78
N GLU A 143 0.43 4.38 -10.19
CA GLU A 143 1.67 3.90 -10.82
C GLU A 143 1.58 2.42 -11.21
N ARG A 144 1.07 1.57 -10.31
CA ARG A 144 0.80 0.15 -10.59
C ARG A 144 -0.25 -0.05 -11.69
N GLY A 145 -1.23 0.85 -11.80
CA GLY A 145 -2.26 0.82 -12.83
C GLY A 145 -1.68 1.18 -14.19
N LEU A 146 -0.94 2.28 -14.27
CA LEU A 146 -0.25 2.75 -15.47
C LEU A 146 0.75 1.70 -16.00
N ALA A 147 1.52 1.06 -15.12
CA ALA A 147 2.46 0.00 -15.51
C ALA A 147 1.79 -1.24 -16.12
N ARG A 148 0.51 -1.48 -15.83
CA ARG A 148 -0.27 -2.60 -16.40
C ARG A 148 -1.15 -2.21 -17.58
N ARG A 149 -1.22 -0.91 -17.88
CA ARG A 149 -2.03 -0.37 -18.95
C ARG A 149 -1.55 -0.93 -20.29
N ARG A 150 -2.50 -1.38 -21.09
CA ARG A 150 -2.25 -1.82 -22.47
C ARG A 150 -2.66 -0.72 -23.44
N ARG A 151 -2.07 -0.72 -24.62
CA ARG A 151 -2.54 0.12 -25.73
C ARG A 151 -3.87 -0.45 -26.21
N GLU A 152 -4.90 0.38 -26.20
CA GLU A 152 -6.24 0.05 -26.67
C GLU A 152 -6.58 1.02 -27.81
N PRO A 153 -7.24 0.57 -28.89
CA PRO A 153 -7.76 1.48 -29.89
C PRO A 153 -8.90 2.31 -29.28
N ILE A 154 -8.85 3.63 -29.47
CA ILE A 154 -9.86 4.57 -28.98
C ILE A 154 -10.45 5.28 -30.19
N ALA A 155 -11.75 5.14 -30.41
CA ALA A 155 -12.42 5.70 -31.58
C ALA A 155 -12.61 7.22 -31.47
N TYR A 156 -12.94 7.70 -30.27
CA TYR A 156 -13.25 9.11 -30.02
C TYR A 156 -12.40 9.64 -28.86
N LEU A 157 -11.46 10.52 -29.21
CA LEU A 157 -10.64 11.25 -28.28
C LEU A 157 -11.19 12.66 -28.06
N GLY A 158 -11.23 13.10 -26.80
CA GLY A 158 -11.60 14.46 -26.42
C GLY A 158 -10.42 15.15 -25.74
N LEU A 159 -10.08 16.36 -26.19
CA LEU A 159 -9.03 17.17 -25.58
C LEU A 159 -9.68 18.29 -24.76
N ASP A 160 -9.25 18.43 -23.50
CA ASP A 160 -9.78 19.44 -22.56
C ASP A 160 -8.64 20.13 -21.80
N GLU A 161 -8.89 21.34 -21.32
CA GLU A 161 -7.94 22.13 -20.54
C GLU A 161 -8.53 22.51 -19.19
N LYS A 162 -7.85 22.13 -18.11
CA LYS A 162 -8.34 22.39 -16.76
C LYS A 162 -7.36 23.20 -15.95
N SER A 163 -7.81 24.35 -15.44
CA SER A 163 -7.08 25.07 -14.39
C SER A 163 -7.26 24.33 -13.06
N PHE A 164 -6.17 23.98 -12.39
CA PHE A 164 -6.21 23.12 -11.20
C PHE A 164 -5.63 23.75 -9.93
N ARG A 165 -5.00 24.92 -10.02
CA ARG A 165 -4.60 25.74 -8.86
C ARG A 165 -4.54 27.22 -9.22
N ARG A 166 -4.57 28.07 -8.19
CA ARG A 166 -4.40 29.53 -8.36
C ARG A 166 -3.10 29.85 -9.09
N GLY A 167 -3.09 30.95 -9.85
CA GLY A 167 -1.92 31.42 -10.59
C GLY A 167 -1.83 30.90 -12.02
N HIS A 168 -2.96 30.66 -12.69
CA HIS A 168 -3.00 30.26 -14.11
C HIS A 168 -2.18 28.99 -14.42
N VAL A 169 -2.30 27.98 -13.56
CA VAL A 169 -1.70 26.66 -13.82
C VAL A 169 -2.76 25.74 -14.38
N TYR A 170 -2.45 25.16 -15.54
CA TYR A 170 -3.36 24.36 -16.36
C TYR A 170 -2.78 22.98 -16.60
N ALA A 171 -3.65 22.01 -16.82
CA ALA A 171 -3.31 20.72 -17.38
C ALA A 171 -4.14 20.50 -18.65
N THR A 172 -3.50 20.01 -19.70
CA THR A 172 -4.15 19.53 -20.91
C THR A 172 -4.41 18.04 -20.74
N MET A 173 -5.65 17.62 -20.97
CA MET A 173 -6.13 16.26 -20.72
C MET A 173 -6.64 15.65 -22.01
N LEU A 174 -6.14 14.46 -22.34
CA LEU A 174 -6.70 13.62 -23.39
C LEU A 174 -7.64 12.61 -22.76
N ASN A 175 -8.88 12.57 -23.22
CA ASN A 175 -9.94 11.73 -22.67
C ASN A 175 -10.40 10.72 -23.72
N ASP A 176 -10.66 9.50 -23.28
CA ASP A 176 -11.41 8.51 -24.02
C ASP A 176 -12.90 8.76 -23.74
N LEU A 177 -13.61 9.26 -24.76
CA LEU A 177 -15.00 9.71 -24.62
C LEU A 177 -15.98 8.54 -24.44
N ASP A 178 -15.70 7.39 -25.06
CA ASP A 178 -16.52 6.19 -24.91
C ASP A 178 -16.25 5.51 -23.56
N GLY A 179 -14.96 5.42 -23.19
CA GLY A 179 -14.52 4.78 -21.96
C GLY A 179 -14.73 5.60 -20.69
N GLY A 180 -15.13 6.88 -20.81
CA GLY A 180 -15.38 7.77 -19.67
C GLY A 180 -14.16 7.96 -18.76
N ARG A 181 -12.95 7.99 -19.35
CA ARG A 181 -11.68 7.96 -18.61
C ARG A 181 -10.68 8.97 -19.18
N VAL A 182 -9.86 9.53 -18.29
CA VAL A 182 -8.68 10.29 -18.70
C VAL A 182 -7.67 9.31 -19.29
N TRP A 183 -7.33 9.50 -20.56
CA TRP A 183 -6.33 8.71 -21.24
C TRP A 183 -4.92 9.21 -20.90
N ASP A 184 -4.62 10.48 -21.08
CA ASP A 184 -3.30 11.02 -20.76
C ASP A 184 -3.37 12.50 -20.36
N LEU A 185 -2.32 13.02 -19.73
CA LEU A 185 -2.30 14.37 -19.18
C LEU A 185 -0.89 14.97 -19.17
N VAL A 186 -0.78 16.22 -19.58
CA VAL A 186 0.45 17.02 -19.49
C VAL A 186 0.17 18.38 -18.82
N GLU A 187 1.14 18.91 -18.09
CA GLU A 187 1.03 20.25 -17.49
C GLU A 187 1.21 21.32 -18.57
N GLY A 188 0.27 22.26 -18.67
CA GLY A 188 0.24 23.29 -19.70
C GLY A 188 -1.12 23.42 -20.41
N ARG A 189 -1.21 24.38 -21.35
CA ARG A 189 -2.43 24.74 -22.12
C ARG A 189 -2.13 25.38 -23.49
N LYS A 190 -0.96 25.07 -24.04
CA LYS A 190 -0.55 25.57 -25.36
C LYS A 190 -0.61 24.44 -26.36
N GLU A 191 -0.63 24.78 -27.64
CA GLU A 191 -0.63 23.83 -28.75
C GLU A 191 0.46 22.75 -28.63
N GLU A 192 1.65 23.09 -28.11
CA GLU A 192 2.74 22.11 -27.88
C GLU A 192 2.32 20.96 -26.95
N HIS A 193 1.50 21.24 -25.93
CA HIS A 193 1.00 20.26 -24.96
C HIS A 193 -0.08 19.37 -25.58
N ALA A 194 -0.92 19.93 -26.46
CA ALA A 194 -1.89 19.13 -27.20
C ALA A 194 -1.20 18.17 -28.19
N ARG A 195 -0.12 18.62 -28.83
CA ARG A 195 0.69 17.79 -29.73
C ARG A 195 1.45 16.67 -29.01
N GLU A 196 1.82 16.87 -27.75
CA GLU A 196 2.48 15.83 -26.94
C GLU A 196 1.55 14.64 -26.62
N LEU A 197 0.24 14.90 -26.53
CA LEU A 197 -0.77 13.90 -26.19
C LEU A 197 -1.25 13.06 -27.39
N LEU A 198 -1.08 13.56 -28.62
CA LEU A 198 -1.59 12.96 -29.87
C LEU A 198 -0.51 12.13 -30.59
#